data_AF-A0A536RW96-F1
#
_entry.id   AF-A0A536RW96-F1
#
_cell.length_a   1.000
_cell.length_b   1.000
_cell.length_c   1.000
_cell.angle_alpha   90.00
_cell.angle_beta   90.00
_cell.angle_gamma   90.00
#
_symmetry.space_group_name_H-M   'P 1'
#
loop_
_entity.id
_entity.type
_entity.pdbx_description
1 polymer ?
#
loop_
_entity_poly.entity_id
_entity_poly.type
_entity_poly.pdbx_seq_one_letter_code
_entity_poly.pdbx_strand_id
1 'polypeptide(L)'
;MATTPTELSWAQVHAFRLQRHHLTRRAPKKHLAKVVGEIGGAQAQLMSAAERQIATWVDCKVADVREALWQERSLVKTWLMRGTLHLAA
;
A
#
# COMPACT_ATOMS: atom_id res chain seq x y z
N MET A 1 18.12 -14.53 26.24
CA MET A 1 17.65 -15.80 25.66
C MET A 1 17.95 -15.75 24.17
N ALA A 2 18.75 -16.68 23.64
CA ALA A 2 19.02 -16.74 22.21
C ALA A 2 17.79 -17.30 21.49
N THR A 3 17.24 -16.55 20.54
CA THR A 3 16.12 -16.99 19.68
C THR A 3 16.64 -17.97 18.64
N THR A 4 16.13 -19.20 18.64
CA THR A 4 16.39 -20.17 17.58
C THR A 4 15.78 -19.67 16.26
N PRO A 5 16.49 -19.70 15.12
CA PRO A 5 15.92 -19.31 13.84
C PRO A 5 14.72 -20.19 13.50
N THR A 6 13.59 -19.57 13.13
CA THR A 6 12.45 -20.31 12.59
C THR A 6 12.67 -20.56 11.12
N GLU A 7 12.70 -21.83 10.70
CA GLU A 7 12.75 -22.20 9.29
C GLU A 7 11.38 -21.99 8.63
N LEU A 8 11.36 -21.29 7.49
CA LEU A 8 10.15 -20.99 6.72
C LEU A 8 10.34 -21.42 5.26
N SER A 9 9.34 -22.09 4.71
CA SER A 9 9.27 -22.36 3.28
C SER A 9 8.92 -21.10 2.48
N TRP A 10 9.29 -21.07 1.20
CA TRP A 10 8.91 -19.99 0.29
C TRP A 10 7.39 -19.82 0.17
N ALA A 11 6.63 -20.91 0.22
CA ALA A 11 5.17 -20.86 0.18
C ALA A 11 4.60 -20.10 1.40
N GLN A 12 5.16 -20.33 2.60
CA GLN A 12 4.76 -19.58 3.80
C GLN A 12 5.14 -18.11 3.71
N VAL A 13 6.33 -17.78 3.20
CA VAL A 13 6.78 -16.39 3.00
C VAL A 13 5.88 -15.67 1.99
N HIS A 14 5.51 -16.32 0.88
CA HIS A 14 4.61 -15.75 -0.12
C HIS A 14 3.20 -15.54 0.42
N ALA A 15 2.64 -16.53 1.13
CA ALA A 15 1.33 -16.40 1.76
C ALA A 15 1.31 -15.21 2.74
N PHE A 16 2.34 -15.09 3.58
CA PHE A 16 2.52 -13.97 4.48
C PHE A 16 2.58 -12.63 3.74
N ARG A 17 3.39 -12.52 2.67
CA ARG A 17 3.51 -11.29 1.87
C ARG A 17 2.18 -10.93 1.20
N LEU A 18 1.51 -11.88 0.55
CA LEU A 18 0.21 -11.62 -0.08
C LEU A 18 -0.82 -11.13 0.93
N GLN A 19 -0.84 -11.70 2.15
CA GLN A 19 -1.73 -11.25 3.22
C GLN A 19 -1.35 -9.86 3.72
N ARG A 20 -0.06 -9.59 3.98
CA ARG A 20 0.42 -8.28 4.45
C ARG A 20 0.25 -7.17 3.43
N HIS A 21 0.26 -7.52 2.14
CA HIS A 21 0.03 -6.60 1.05
C HIS A 21 -1.45 -6.44 0.67
N HIS A 22 -2.38 -7.02 1.45
CA HIS A 22 -3.83 -6.94 1.21
C HIS A 22 -4.26 -7.50 -0.16
N LEU A 23 -3.50 -8.46 -0.70
CA LEU A 23 -3.74 -9.10 -2.01
C LEU A 23 -4.60 -10.37 -1.90
N THR A 24 -4.66 -10.99 -0.72
CA THR A 24 -5.60 -12.10 -0.46
C THR A 24 -7.03 -11.60 -0.22
N ARG A 25 -7.17 -10.43 0.40
CA ARG A 25 -8.43 -9.72 0.61
C ARG A 25 -8.17 -8.23 0.67
N ARG A 26 -8.88 -7.46 -0.16
CA ARG A 26 -8.81 -6.00 -0.12
C ARG A 26 -9.34 -5.46 1.21
N ALA A 27 -8.67 -4.44 1.74
CA ALA A 27 -9.12 -3.72 2.92
C ALA A 27 -10.32 -2.81 2.60
N PRO A 28 -11.18 -2.47 3.57
CA PRO A 28 -12.26 -1.52 3.35
C PRO A 28 -11.72 -0.10 3.15
N LYS A 29 -12.44 0.72 2.37
CA LYS A 29 -12.08 2.12 2.04
C LYS A 29 -11.55 2.94 3.21
N LYS A 30 -12.17 2.84 4.39
CA LYS A 30 -11.79 3.61 5.60
C LYS A 30 -10.34 3.39 6.06
N HIS A 31 -9.65 2.38 5.54
CA HIS A 31 -8.26 2.09 5.83
C HIS A 31 -7.30 2.48 4.71
N LEU A 32 -7.73 3.27 3.72
CA LEU A 32 -6.94 3.61 2.53
C LEU A 32 -5.54 4.14 2.89
N ALA A 33 -5.46 5.24 3.65
CA ALA A 33 -4.18 5.83 4.05
C ALA A 33 -3.33 4.84 4.88
N LYS A 34 -3.95 4.16 5.85
CA LYS A 34 -3.28 3.14 6.66
C LYS A 34 -2.63 2.05 5.80
N VAL A 35 -3.36 1.51 4.82
CA VAL A 35 -2.87 0.45 3.94
C VAL A 35 -1.74 0.98 3.05
N VAL A 36 -1.87 2.18 2.48
CA VAL A 36 -0.78 2.81 1.72
C VAL A 36 0.49 2.91 2.57
N GLY A 37 0.38 3.30 3.84
CA GLY A 37 1.48 3.30 4.80
C GLY A 37 2.06 1.90 5.08
N GLU A 38 1.22 0.90 5.28
CA GLU A 38 1.65 -0.50 5.51
C GLU A 38 2.44 -1.08 4.34
N ILE A 39 2.12 -0.71 3.10
CA ILE A 39 2.87 -1.13 1.90
C ILE A 39 4.18 -0.35 1.74
N GLY A 40 4.28 0.83 2.35
CA GLY A 40 5.39 1.77 2.13
C GLY A 40 5.17 2.67 0.92
N GLY A 41 3.93 3.01 0.59
CA GLY A 41 3.58 3.95 -0.48
C GLY A 41 3.33 3.31 -1.86
N ALA A 42 2.70 4.09 -2.75
CA ALA A 42 2.41 3.70 -4.14
C ALA A 42 3.19 4.58 -5.11
N GLN A 43 3.82 3.99 -6.13
CA GLN A 43 4.51 4.76 -7.18
C GLN A 43 3.51 5.65 -7.93
N ALA A 44 3.84 6.94 -8.08
CA ALA A 44 2.93 7.98 -8.52
C ALA A 44 3.50 8.89 -9.63
N GLN A 45 4.49 8.39 -10.38
CA GLN A 45 4.97 9.06 -11.60
C GLN A 45 3.82 9.21 -12.62
N LEU A 46 2.99 8.17 -12.73
CA LEU A 46 1.72 8.19 -13.45
C LEU A 46 0.57 8.01 -12.47
N MET A 47 -0.26 9.05 -12.30
CA MET A 47 -1.32 9.04 -11.27
C MET A 47 -2.36 7.93 -11.48
N SER A 48 -2.75 7.64 -12.72
CA SER A 48 -3.71 6.56 -13.01
C SER A 48 -3.18 5.18 -12.63
N ALA A 49 -1.86 4.97 -12.69
CA ALA A 49 -1.23 3.75 -12.23
C ALA A 49 -1.24 3.67 -10.69
N ALA A 50 -0.95 4.77 -9.99
CA ALA A 50 -1.04 4.85 -8.53
C ALA A 50 -2.45 4.54 -8.01
N GLU A 51 -3.46 5.16 -8.62
CA GLU A 51 -4.87 4.95 -8.29
C GLU A 51 -5.28 3.47 -8.46
N ARG A 52 -4.88 2.85 -9.57
CA ARG A 52 -5.14 1.42 -9.82
C ARG A 52 -4.38 0.50 -8.88
N GLN A 53 -3.12 0.82 -8.57
CA GLN A 53 -2.30 0.09 -7.61
C GLN A 53 -2.96 0.08 -6.24
N ILE A 54 -3.42 1.23 -5.73
CA ILE A 54 -4.12 1.32 -4.44
C ILE A 54 -5.43 0.51 -4.45
N ALA A 55 -6.19 0.55 -5.56
CA ALA A 55 -7.43 -0.22 -5.71
C ALA A 55 -7.22 -1.75 -5.71
N THR A 56 -5.98 -2.25 -5.87
CA THR A 56 -5.67 -3.68 -5.67
C THR A 56 -5.57 -4.07 -4.20
N TRP A 57 -5.27 -3.12 -3.31
CA TRP A 57 -5.10 -3.35 -1.87
C TRP A 57 -6.34 -2.95 -1.05
N VAL A 58 -7.09 -1.97 -1.55
CA VAL A 58 -8.22 -1.33 -0.87
C VAL A 58 -9.44 -1.34 -1.79
N ASP A 59 -10.61 -1.67 -1.25
CA ASP A 59 -11.88 -1.59 -1.97
C ASP A 59 -12.33 -0.13 -2.05
N CYS A 60 -11.77 0.61 -3.02
CA CYS A 60 -12.00 2.03 -3.25
C CYS A 60 -12.09 2.37 -4.74
N LYS A 61 -12.64 3.54 -5.04
CA LYS A 61 -12.67 4.13 -6.38
C LYS A 61 -11.52 5.12 -6.54
N VAL A 62 -11.24 5.48 -7.79
CA VAL A 62 -10.28 6.55 -8.15
C VAL A 62 -10.58 7.86 -7.41
N ALA A 63 -11.86 8.22 -7.28
CA ALA A 63 -12.28 9.44 -6.60
C ALA A 63 -11.86 9.46 -5.11
N ASP A 64 -11.90 8.31 -4.44
CA ASP A 64 -11.52 8.20 -3.03
C ASP A 64 -10.01 8.45 -2.83
N VAL A 65 -9.16 7.99 -3.76
CA VAL A 65 -7.71 8.28 -3.72
C VAL A 65 -7.43 9.77 -3.91
N ARG A 66 -8.19 10.42 -4.79
CA ARG A 66 -8.07 11.86 -5.04
C ARG A 66 -8.58 12.69 -3.88
N GLU A 67 -9.67 12.27 -3.25
CA GLU A 67 -10.20 12.88 -2.02
C GLU A 67 -9.17 12.80 -0.88
N ALA A 68 -8.60 11.61 -0.66
CA ALA A 68 -7.54 11.39 0.32
C ALA A 68 -6.31 12.30 0.09
N LEU A 69 -5.92 12.50 -1.18
CA LEU A 69 -4.78 13.33 -1.56
C LEU A 69 -5.06 14.84 -1.46
N TRP A 70 -6.17 15.31 -2.02
CA TRP A 70 -6.38 16.74 -2.23
C TRP A 70 -7.22 17.39 -1.14
N GLN A 71 -8.19 16.67 -0.58
CA GLN A 71 -9.17 17.20 0.37
C GLN A 71 -8.83 16.81 1.81
N GLU A 72 -8.72 15.52 2.09
CA GLU A 72 -8.45 15.03 3.44
C GLU A 72 -6.98 15.25 3.85
N ARG A 73 -6.08 15.36 2.86
CA ARG A 73 -4.63 15.38 3.06
C ARG A 73 -4.13 14.19 3.88
N SER A 74 -4.85 13.08 3.82
CA SER A 74 -4.50 11.79 4.41
C SER A 74 -3.49 11.02 3.55
N LEU A 75 -3.26 11.48 2.30
CA LEU A 75 -2.11 11.12 1.48
C LEU A 75 -1.37 12.38 1.02
N VAL A 76 -0.06 12.24 0.81
CA VAL A 76 0.80 13.22 0.17
C VAL A 76 1.46 12.63 -1.07
N LYS A 77 1.62 13.45 -2.12
CA LYS A 77 2.44 13.12 -3.28
C LYS A 77 3.82 13.77 -3.14
N THR A 78 4.87 12.97 -2.97
CA THR A 78 6.23 13.48 -2.78
C THR A 78 7.30 12.52 -3.32
N TRP A 79 8.54 12.97 -3.37
CA TRP A 79 9.71 12.18 -3.74
C TRP A 79 10.14 11.31 -2.56
N LEU A 80 10.24 10.00 -2.76
CA LEU A 80 10.66 9.04 -1.72
C LEU A 80 11.67 8.03 -2.29
N MET A 81 11.41 6.73 -2.10
CA MET A 81 12.34 5.65 -2.41
C MET A 81 12.87 5.77 -3.84
N ARG A 82 14.20 5.67 -3.96
CA ARG A 82 14.92 5.71 -5.24
C ARG A 82 14.70 7.01 -6.02
N GLY A 83 14.33 8.12 -5.36
CA GLY A 83 14.14 9.42 -6.01
C GLY A 83 12.96 9.45 -6.99
N THR A 84 11.89 8.72 -6.69
CA THR A 84 10.68 8.68 -7.55
C THR A 84 9.45 9.17 -6.80
N LEU A 85 8.46 9.69 -7.53
CA LEU A 85 7.20 10.17 -6.95
C LEU A 85 6.39 9.01 -6.36
N HIS A 86 5.90 9.18 -5.15
CA HIS A 86 5.01 8.24 -4.47
C HIS A 86 3.80 8.96 -3.83
N LEU A 87 2.69 8.24 -3.68
CA LEU A 87 1.68 8.54 -2.69
C LEU A 87 2.05 7.85 -1.38
N ALA A 88 2.18 8.62 -0.31
CA ALA A 88 2.44 8.14 1.04
C ALA A 88 1.41 8.70 2.01
N ALA A 89 1.15 7.99 3.11
CA ALA A 89 0.28 8.44 4.20
C ALA A 89 1.08 9.17 5.28
#